data_AF-A0AB39D236-F1
#
_entry.id   AF-A0AB39D236-F1
#
_cell.length_a   1.000
_cell.length_b   1.000
_cell.length_c   1.000
_cell.angle_alpha   90.00
_cell.angle_beta   90.00
_cell.angle_gamma   90.00
#
_symmetry.space_group_name_H-M   'P 1'
#
loop_
_entity.id
_entity.type
_entity.pdbx_description
1 polymer ?
#
loop_
_entity_poly.entity_id
_entity_poly.type
_entity_poly.pdbx_seq_one_letter_code
_entity_poly.pdbx_strand_id
1 'polypeptide(L)'
;MADAKQQPADQAETEILATQAVQQFLNACRLTHRDQIADHLMKLCSVAGVVMAQANGAADAADRLNGTADFILKKMPAAPAKLGALQ
;
A
#
# COMPACT_ATOMS: atom_id res chain seq x y z
N MET A 1 -13.37 -27.66 18.03
CA MET A 1 -12.85 -26.33 18.35
C MET A 1 -12.46 -25.72 17.02
N ALA A 2 -13.23 -24.74 16.51
CA ALA A 2 -12.90 -24.12 15.23
C ALA A 2 -11.62 -23.31 15.40
N ASP A 3 -10.61 -23.62 14.59
CA ASP A 3 -9.33 -22.94 14.53
C ASP A 3 -9.53 -21.41 14.42
N ALA A 4 -8.80 -20.64 15.23
CA ALA A 4 -8.71 -19.18 15.17
C ALA A 4 -8.11 -18.63 13.85
N LYS A 5 -7.97 -19.48 12.81
CA LYS A 5 -7.42 -19.19 11.48
C LYS A 5 -8.47 -18.84 10.42
N GLN A 6 -9.76 -18.75 10.78
CA GLN A 6 -10.84 -18.62 9.80
C GLN A 6 -11.51 -17.23 9.73
N GLN A 7 -11.10 -16.27 10.56
CA GLN A 7 -11.68 -14.93 10.53
C GLN A 7 -10.82 -14.01 9.65
N PRO A 8 -11.43 -13.18 8.77
CA PRO A 8 -10.69 -12.15 8.06
C PRO A 8 -9.93 -11.26 9.04
N ALA A 9 -8.71 -10.87 8.67
CA ALA A 9 -7.92 -9.91 9.43
C ALA A 9 -8.74 -8.64 9.70
N ASP A 10 -8.63 -8.09 10.90
CA ASP A 10 -9.23 -6.79 11.20
C ASP A 10 -8.46 -5.65 10.51
N GLN A 11 -8.92 -4.41 10.69
CA GLN A 11 -8.29 -3.27 10.05
C GLN A 11 -6.82 -3.08 10.49
N ALA A 12 -6.54 -3.22 11.79
CA ALA A 12 -5.21 -2.99 12.33
C ALA A 12 -4.24 -4.08 11.86
N GLU A 13 -4.69 -5.34 11.87
CA GLU A 13 -3.91 -6.45 11.32
C GLU A 13 -3.67 -6.27 9.82
N THR A 14 -4.68 -5.84 9.06
CA THR A 14 -4.54 -5.57 7.62
C THR A 14 -3.51 -4.47 7.33
N GLU A 15 -3.48 -3.40 8.12
CA GLU A 15 -2.49 -2.31 8.00
C GLU A 15 -1.05 -2.81 8.28
N ILE A 16 -0.88 -3.65 9.30
CA ILE A 16 0.43 -4.28 9.61
C ILE A 16 0.87 -5.17 8.44
N LEU A 17 -0.01 -6.04 7.95
CA LEU A 17 0.27 -6.94 6.83
C LEU A 17 0.59 -6.16 5.55
N ALA A 18 -0.13 -5.07 5.27
CA ALA A 18 0.15 -4.20 4.13
C ALA A 18 1.53 -3.53 4.25
N THR A 19 1.90 -3.07 5.45
CA THR A 19 3.22 -2.47 5.72
C THR A 19 4.34 -3.48 5.48
N GLN A 20 4.18 -4.70 5.98
CA GLN A 20 5.13 -5.80 5.76
C GLN A 20 5.27 -6.15 4.27
N ALA A 21 4.15 -6.21 3.55
CA ALA A 21 4.17 -6.49 2.11
C ALA A 21 4.91 -5.39 1.32
N VAL A 22 4.70 -4.12 1.67
CA VAL A 22 5.43 -2.98 1.09
C VAL A 22 6.94 -3.10 1.35
N GLN A 23 7.34 -3.39 2.59
CA GLN A 23 8.74 -3.56 2.96
C GLN A 23 9.39 -4.74 2.22
N GLN A 24 8.69 -5.88 2.17
CA GLN A 24 9.15 -7.07 1.45
C GLN A 24 9.32 -6.79 -0.04
N PHE A 25 8.36 -6.09 -0.65
CA PHE A 25 8.42 -5.70 -2.06
C PHE A 25 9.63 -4.80 -2.35
N LEU A 26 9.82 -3.73 -1.56
CA LEU A 26 10.97 -2.83 -1.73
C LEU A 26 12.31 -3.55 -1.55
N ASN A 27 12.42 -4.43 -0.56
CA ASN A 27 13.61 -5.25 -0.36
C ASN A 27 13.89 -6.15 -1.56
N ALA A 28 12.85 -6.78 -2.13
CA ALA A 28 12.96 -7.62 -3.31
C ALA A 28 13.37 -6.83 -4.58
N CYS A 29 13.00 -5.55 -4.66
CA CYS A 29 13.40 -4.67 -5.75
C CYS A 29 14.90 -4.32 -5.74
N ARG A 30 15.62 -4.56 -4.63
CA ARG A 30 17.08 -4.32 -4.52
C ARG A 30 17.48 -2.91 -4.97
N LEU A 31 16.75 -1.91 -4.48
CA LEU A 31 16.95 -0.51 -4.86
C LEU A 31 18.34 -0.03 -4.44
N THR A 32 18.97 0.77 -5.30
CA THR A 32 20.30 1.35 -5.07
C THR A 32 20.23 2.83 -4.69
N HIS A 33 19.13 3.50 -5.05
CA HIS A 33 18.91 4.91 -4.78
C HIS A 33 17.50 5.16 -4.22
N ARG A 34 17.40 6.17 -3.35
CA ARG A 34 16.16 6.47 -2.62
C ARG A 34 15.06 7.05 -3.51
N ASP A 35 15.42 7.76 -4.56
CA ASP A 35 14.50 8.29 -5.58
C ASP A 35 13.73 7.17 -6.30
N GLN A 36 14.29 5.97 -6.39
CA GLN A 36 13.64 4.80 -7.00
C GLN A 36 12.44 4.28 -6.20
N ILE A 37 12.30 4.62 -4.90
CA ILE A 37 11.25 4.08 -4.03
C ILE A 37 9.87 4.44 -4.58
N ALA A 38 9.64 5.70 -4.95
CA ALA A 38 8.32 6.16 -5.39
C ALA A 38 7.87 5.45 -6.68
N ASP A 39 8.77 5.32 -7.66
CA ASP A 39 8.47 4.66 -8.94
C ASP A 39 8.08 3.19 -8.75
N HIS A 40 8.79 2.49 -7.87
CA HIS A 40 8.50 1.07 -7.58
C HIS A 40 7.21 0.92 -6.77
N LEU A 41 6.99 1.74 -5.74
CA LEU A 41 5.74 1.73 -4.99
C LEU A 41 4.54 2.06 -5.88
N MET A 42 4.69 2.94 -6.87
CA MET A 42 3.63 3.23 -7.82
C MET A 42 3.24 1.99 -8.63
N LYS A 43 4.20 1.10 -8.94
CA LYS A 43 3.91 -0.18 -9.59
C LYS A 43 3.11 -1.10 -8.67
N LEU A 44 3.46 -1.18 -7.39
CA LEU A 44 2.71 -1.94 -6.39
C LEU A 44 1.28 -1.41 -6.25
N CYS A 45 1.12 -0.08 -6.12
CA CYS A 45 -0.19 0.58 -6.08
C CYS A 45 -1.02 0.31 -7.34
N SER A 46 -0.39 0.31 -8.53
CA SER A 46 -1.07 0.03 -9.79
C SER A 46 -1.63 -1.40 -9.83
N VAL A 47 -0.82 -2.39 -9.42
CA VAL A 47 -1.27 -3.79 -9.36
C VAL A 47 -2.39 -3.97 -8.35
N ALA A 48 -2.26 -3.39 -7.15
CA ALA A 48 -3.33 -3.40 -6.15
C ALA A 48 -4.62 -2.77 -6.67
N GLY A 49 -4.53 -1.63 -7.37
CA GLY A 49 -5.65 -0.96 -8.02
C GLY A 49 -6.36 -1.82 -9.07
N VAL A 50 -5.59 -2.53 -9.92
CA VAL A 50 -6.15 -3.47 -10.90
C VAL A 50 -6.86 -4.64 -10.22
N VAL A 51 -6.28 -5.21 -9.15
CA VAL A 51 -6.92 -6.29 -8.39
C VAL A 51 -8.20 -5.80 -7.71
N MET A 52 -8.22 -4.59 -7.15
CA MET A 52 -9.45 -3.97 -6.62
C MET A 52 -10.51 -3.81 -7.72
N ALA A 53 -10.11 -3.35 -8.92
CA ALA A 53 -11.04 -3.20 -10.04
C ALA A 53 -11.60 -4.54 -10.52
N GLN A 54 -10.82 -5.61 -10.46
CA GLN A 54 -11.29 -6.97 -10.75
C GLN A 54 -12.27 -7.48 -9.69
N ALA A 55 -12.07 -7.12 -8.42
CA ALA A 55 -12.93 -7.56 -7.32
C ALA A 55 -14.27 -6.81 -7.26
N ASN A 56 -14.23 -5.47 -7.40
CA ASN A 56 -15.37 -4.59 -7.11
C ASN A 56 -15.84 -3.75 -8.30
N GLY A 57 -15.16 -3.82 -9.44
CA GLY A 57 -15.39 -2.97 -10.60
C GLY A 57 -14.51 -1.72 -10.63
N ALA A 58 -14.28 -1.20 -11.84
CA ALA A 58 -13.33 -0.12 -12.08
C ALA A 58 -13.72 1.20 -11.40
N ALA A 59 -15.01 1.53 -11.32
CA ALA A 59 -15.49 2.76 -10.69
C ALA A 59 -15.21 2.80 -9.18
N ASP A 60 -15.59 1.75 -8.44
CA ASP A 60 -15.31 1.65 -6.99
C ASP A 60 -13.81 1.69 -6.71
N ALA A 61 -13.01 0.97 -7.50
CA ALA A 61 -11.56 0.99 -7.35
C ALA A 61 -10.97 2.38 -7.59
N ALA A 62 -11.42 3.08 -8.63
CA ALA A 62 -10.97 4.45 -8.93
C ALA A 62 -11.36 5.42 -7.80
N ASP A 63 -12.59 5.35 -7.29
CA ASP A 63 -13.05 6.24 -6.21
C ASP A 63 -12.25 6.03 -4.92
N ARG A 64 -11.94 4.78 -4.56
CA ARG A 64 -11.08 4.45 -3.40
C ARG A 64 -9.65 4.99 -3.56
N LEU A 65 -9.07 4.86 -4.75
CA LEU A 65 -7.73 5.38 -5.05
C LEU A 65 -7.70 6.91 -5.03
N ASN A 66 -8.72 7.56 -5.59
CA ASN A 66 -8.88 9.01 -5.53
C ASN A 66 -9.02 9.50 -4.08
N GLY A 67 -9.81 8.80 -3.25
CA GLY A 67 -9.91 9.09 -1.82
C GLY A 67 -8.58 8.98 -1.09
N THR A 68 -7.73 8.03 -1.49
CA THR A 68 -6.38 7.86 -0.93
C THR A 68 -5.45 9.00 -1.38
N ALA A 69 -5.49 9.38 -2.65
CA ALA A 69 -4.73 10.52 -3.17
C ALA A 69 -5.08 11.82 -2.45
N ASP A 70 -6.37 12.05 -2.22
CA ASP A 70 -6.90 13.17 -1.44
C ASP A 70 -6.40 13.18 0.01
N PHE A 71 -6.38 12.01 0.66
CA PHE A 71 -5.86 11.87 2.01
C PHE A 71 -4.37 12.25 2.06
N ILE A 72 -3.56 11.72 1.13
CA ILE A 72 -2.12 12.02 1.05
C ILE A 72 -1.90 13.52 0.91
N LEU A 73 -2.61 14.17 -0.02
CA LEU A 73 -2.49 15.61 -0.27
C LEU A 73 -2.84 16.45 0.98
N LYS A 74 -3.84 16.02 1.77
CA LYS A 74 -4.32 16.74 2.95
C LYS A 74 -3.49 16.48 4.21
N LYS A 75 -2.88 15.30 4.34
CA LYS A 75 -2.33 14.80 5.62
C LYS A 75 -0.84 14.54 5.61
N MET A 76 -0.21 14.38 4.45
CA MET A 76 1.24 14.13 4.37
C MET A 76 2.02 15.42 4.19
N PRO A 77 3.28 15.49 4.66
CA PRO A 77 4.14 16.65 4.43
C PRO A 77 4.38 16.92 2.93
N ALA A 78 4.38 18.19 2.54
CA ALA A 78 4.61 18.60 1.14
C ALA A 78 6.05 18.31 0.66
N ALA A 79 7.03 18.37 1.55
CA ALA A 79 8.38 17.91 1.27
C ALA A 79 8.51 16.43 1.67
N PRO A 80 9.25 15.60 0.91
CA PRO A 80 9.49 14.21 1.29
C PRO A 80 10.00 14.14 2.72
N ALA A 81 9.23 13.49 3.60
CA ALA A 81 9.70 13.21 4.95
C ALA A 81 11.04 12.47 4.84
N LYS A 82 11.97 12.69 5.77
CA LYS A 82 13.14 11.81 5.90
C LYS A 82 12.60 10.43 6.28
N LEU A 83 12.31 9.59 5.28
CA LEU A 83 12.05 8.17 5.45
C LEU A 83 13.25 7.64 6.22
N GLY A 84 13.05 7.36 7.51
CA GLY A 84 13.94 6.48 8.24
C GLY A 84 13.89 5.08 7.63
N ALA A 85 14.61 4.13 8.22
CA ALA A 85 14.33 2.74 7.92
C ALA A 85 12.82 2.50 8.12
N LEU A 86 12.16 1.92 7.12
CA LEU A 86 10.81 1.37 7.29
C LEU A 86 10.97 0.28 8.35
N GLN A 87 10.51 0.55 9.59
CA GLN A 87 10.57 -0.40 10.70
C GLN A 87 9.34 -1.31 10.67
#